data_AF-A0A0R3TUY0-F1
#
_entry.id   AF-A0A0R3TUY0-F1
#
_cell.length_a   1.000
_cell.length_b   1.000
_cell.length_c   1.000
_cell.angle_alpha   90.00
_cell.angle_beta   90.00
_cell.angle_gamma   90.00
#
_symmetry.space_group_name_H-M   'P 1'
#
loop_
_entity.id
_entity.type
_entity.pdbx_description
1 polymer ?
#
loop_
_entity_poly.entity_id
_entity_poly.type
_entity_poly.pdbx_seq_one_letter_code
_entity_poly.pdbx_strand_id
1 'polypeptide(L)'
;MSFNTDKDFLDEIFMAEEKQYSDAYRNAFAMIADDKSASQLSDRSGELESSWVHGLQYGATLGSELYSYQGLAEEVLASWSVEEHLDRHHPVTIAKKLIELLNESPGPLARSCEEFAKHPSLDGDLALIRNKAKMLISKLEIHSLSKGVEGLDF
;
A
#
# COMPACT_ATOMS: atom_id res chain seq x y z
N MET A 1 8.42 -24.17 -38.48
CA MET A 1 7.79 -22.85 -38.62
C MET A 1 7.47 -22.37 -37.22
N SER A 2 8.26 -21.43 -36.69
CA SER A 2 8.08 -20.90 -35.34
C SER A 2 7.45 -19.52 -35.48
N PHE A 3 6.18 -19.41 -35.09
CA PHE A 3 5.51 -18.13 -34.97
C PHE A 3 6.05 -17.46 -33.71
N ASN A 4 6.89 -16.45 -33.91
CA ASN A 4 7.35 -15.57 -32.84
C ASN A 4 6.33 -14.43 -32.75
N THR A 5 5.16 -14.75 -32.23
CA THR A 5 4.12 -13.79 -31.82
C THR A 5 4.09 -13.87 -30.31
N ASP A 6 4.60 -12.83 -29.66
CA ASP A 6 4.17 -12.34 -28.34
C ASP A 6 5.12 -11.20 -27.91
N LYS A 7 5.15 -10.14 -28.73
CA LYS A 7 5.30 -8.81 -28.13
C LYS A 7 3.89 -8.43 -27.76
N ASP A 8 3.57 -8.56 -26.48
CA ASP A 8 2.24 -8.29 -25.98
C ASP A 8 1.89 -6.85 -26.34
N PHE A 9 0.72 -6.64 -26.94
CA PHE A 9 0.27 -5.31 -27.35
C PHE A 9 0.25 -4.35 -26.15
N LEU A 10 0.02 -4.90 -24.96
CA LEU A 10 0.11 -4.18 -23.69
C LEU A 10 1.55 -3.78 -23.33
N ASP A 11 2.55 -4.61 -23.62
CA ASP A 11 3.96 -4.25 -23.44
C ASP A 11 4.38 -3.15 -24.41
N GLU A 12 3.87 -3.16 -25.64
CA GLU A 12 4.17 -2.11 -26.63
C GLU A 12 3.56 -0.76 -26.22
N ILE A 13 2.32 -0.76 -25.71
CA ILE A 13 1.69 0.45 -25.15
C ILE A 13 2.46 0.94 -23.93
N PHE A 14 2.81 0.04 -22.99
CA PHE A 14 3.53 0.39 -21.78
C PHE A 14 4.90 1.02 -22.08
N MET A 15 5.66 0.42 -23.00
CA MET A 15 6.97 0.96 -23.42
C MET A 15 6.84 2.28 -24.18
N ALA A 16 5.78 2.46 -24.98
CA ALA A 16 5.53 3.71 -25.69
C ALA A 16 5.16 4.84 -24.73
N GLU A 17 4.35 4.54 -23.72
CA GLU A 17 3.91 5.49 -22.70
C GLU A 17 5.05 5.85 -21.74
N GLU A 18 5.85 4.88 -21.29
CA GLU A 18 7.06 5.11 -20.50
C GLU A 18 8.06 6.01 -21.25
N LYS A 19 8.24 5.76 -22.56
CA LYS A 19 9.09 6.60 -23.41
C LYS A 19 8.54 8.01 -23.53
N GLN A 20 7.23 8.16 -23.74
CA GLN A 20 6.59 9.47 -23.90
C GLN A 20 6.68 10.30 -22.62
N TYR A 21 6.50 9.69 -21.44
CA TYR A 21 6.73 10.37 -20.17
C TYR A 21 8.22 10.72 -19.99
N SER A 22 9.14 9.79 -20.27
CA SER A 22 10.58 10.03 -20.18
C SER A 22 11.02 11.23 -21.04
N ASP A 23 10.54 11.30 -22.28
CA ASP A 23 10.87 12.40 -23.21
C ASP A 23 10.24 13.73 -22.75
N ALA A 24 9.00 13.72 -22.27
CA ALA A 24 8.34 14.92 -21.74
C ALA A 24 9.07 15.48 -20.51
N TYR A 25 9.54 14.62 -19.62
CA TYR A 25 10.28 15.02 -18.43
C TYR A 25 11.71 15.47 -18.74
N ARG A 26 12.42 14.82 -19.68
CA ARG A 26 13.73 15.31 -20.15
C ARG A 26 13.62 16.70 -20.77
N ASN A 27 12.55 16.98 -21.52
CA ASN A 27 12.29 18.31 -22.07
C ASN A 27 12.00 19.34 -20.98
N ALA A 28 11.23 18.99 -19.95
CA ALA A 28 10.99 19.86 -18.80
C ALA A 28 12.28 20.15 -18.01
N PHE A 29 13.15 19.15 -17.83
CA PHE A 29 14.46 19.32 -17.21
C PHE A 29 15.39 20.22 -18.04
N ALA A 30 15.40 20.07 -19.36
CA ALA A 30 16.18 20.93 -20.25
C ALA A 30 15.69 22.40 -20.19
N MET A 31 14.38 22.62 -20.02
CA MET A 31 13.82 23.96 -19.82
C MET A 31 14.21 24.59 -18.47
N ILE A 32 14.37 23.79 -17.41
CA ILE A 32 14.84 24.25 -16.09
C ILE A 32 16.35 24.55 -16.13
N ALA A 33 17.11 23.78 -16.89
CA ALA A 33 18.56 23.96 -17.04
C ALA A 33 18.97 25.21 -17.84
N ASP A 34 18.05 25.79 -18.63
CA ASP A 34 18.28 27.04 -19.37
C ASP A 34 18.12 28.30 -18.49
N ASP A 35 17.72 28.13 -17.21
CA ASP A 35 17.70 29.21 -16.23
C ASP A 35 19.13 29.43 -15.68
N LYS A 36 19.80 30.45 -16.22
CA LYS A 36 21.20 30.82 -15.96
C LYS A 36 21.56 31.08 -14.48
N SER A 37 20.61 31.04 -13.56
CA SER A 37 20.85 31.10 -12.10
C SER A 37 21.28 29.77 -11.47
N ALA A 38 21.19 28.64 -12.16
CA ALA A 38 21.53 27.32 -11.60
C ALA A 38 23.04 27.03 -11.46
N SER A 39 23.90 27.90 -12.00
CA SER A 39 25.36 27.69 -12.08
C SER A 39 26.13 27.69 -10.75
N GLN A 40 25.46 27.87 -9.61
CA GLN A 40 26.07 27.82 -8.27
C GLN A 40 25.64 26.61 -7.43
N LEU A 41 24.71 25.78 -7.91
CA LEU A 41 24.27 24.59 -7.18
C LEU A 41 25.10 23.39 -7.64
N SER A 42 25.63 22.63 -6.67
CA SER A 42 26.27 21.35 -6.95
C SER A 42 25.28 20.43 -7.67
N ASP A 43 25.75 19.61 -8.60
CA ASP A 43 24.94 18.55 -9.19
C ASP A 43 24.47 17.59 -8.07
N ARG A 44 23.15 17.53 -7.84
CA ARG A 44 22.50 16.67 -6.84
C ARG A 44 21.73 15.52 -7.48
N SER A 45 21.95 15.25 -8.77
CA SER A 45 21.26 14.21 -9.53
C SER A 45 21.27 12.84 -8.81
N GLY A 46 22.42 12.41 -8.30
CA GLY A 46 22.54 11.14 -7.57
C GLY A 46 21.78 11.09 -6.24
N GLU A 47 21.71 12.21 -5.50
CA GLU A 47 20.92 12.28 -4.27
C GLU A 47 19.41 12.21 -4.55
N LEU A 48 18.98 12.86 -5.64
CA LEU A 48 17.60 12.84 -6.10
C LEU A 48 17.20 11.44 -6.59
N GLU A 49 18.07 10.78 -7.35
CA GLU A 49 17.87 9.39 -7.79
C GLU A 49 17.77 8.43 -6.60
N SER A 50 18.68 8.54 -5.63
CA SER A 50 18.62 7.73 -4.41
C SER A 50 17.35 7.99 -3.59
N SER A 51 16.94 9.26 -3.46
CA SER A 51 15.70 9.62 -2.76
C SER A 51 14.46 9.07 -3.47
N TRP A 52 14.46 9.09 -4.81
CA TRP A 52 13.40 8.52 -5.62
C TRP A 52 13.29 7.00 -5.46
N VAL A 53 14.41 6.28 -5.54
CA VAL A 53 14.45 4.82 -5.32
C VAL A 53 13.92 4.46 -3.93
N HIS A 54 14.36 5.16 -2.89
CA HIS A 54 13.89 4.92 -1.53
C HIS A 54 12.39 5.21 -1.38
N GLY A 55 11.89 6.28 -2.00
CA GLY A 55 10.46 6.60 -2.01
C GLY A 55 9.62 5.50 -2.65
N LEU A 56 10.07 4.96 -3.79
CA LEU A 56 9.42 3.85 -4.48
C LEU A 56 9.39 2.58 -3.60
N GLN A 57 10.53 2.21 -3.02
CA GLN A 57 10.64 1.05 -2.14
C GLN A 57 9.76 1.17 -0.90
N TYR A 58 9.74 2.36 -0.29
CA TYR A 58 8.89 2.66 0.85
C TYR A 58 7.41 2.52 0.48
N GLY A 59 6.99 3.13 -0.65
CA GLY A 59 5.63 3.06 -1.16
C GLY A 59 5.18 1.62 -1.43
N ALA A 60 6.03 0.81 -2.07
CA ALA A 60 5.76 -0.60 -2.33
C ALA A 60 5.61 -1.41 -1.03
N THR A 61 6.50 -1.17 -0.05
CA THR A 61 6.46 -1.83 1.26
C THR A 61 5.16 -1.48 2.00
N LEU A 62 4.80 -0.20 2.01
CA LEU A 62 3.58 0.28 2.65
C LEU A 62 2.33 -0.26 1.96
N GLY A 63 2.29 -0.26 0.63
CA GLY A 63 1.18 -0.84 -0.13
C GLY A 63 0.99 -2.32 0.21
N SER A 64 2.08 -3.11 0.22
CA SER A 64 2.04 -4.52 0.61
C SER A 64 1.52 -4.72 2.05
N GLU A 65 1.93 -3.87 2.98
CA GLU A 65 1.46 -3.89 4.37
C GLU A 65 -0.06 -3.66 4.45
N LEU A 66 -0.55 -2.61 3.79
CA LEU A 66 -1.97 -2.24 3.82
C LEU A 66 -2.87 -3.29 3.17
N TYR A 67 -2.48 -3.84 2.02
CA TYR A 67 -3.23 -4.92 1.38
C TYR A 67 -3.21 -6.22 2.18
N SER A 68 -2.12 -6.50 2.91
CA SER A 68 -2.05 -7.65 3.81
C SER A 68 -3.04 -7.52 4.97
N TYR A 69 -3.19 -6.30 5.53
CA TYR A 69 -4.19 -6.02 6.56
C TYR A 69 -5.63 -6.11 6.03
N GLN A 70 -5.86 -5.66 4.80
CA GLN A 70 -7.15 -5.84 4.12
C GLN A 70 -7.49 -7.32 3.96
N GLY A 71 -6.59 -8.11 3.39
CA GLY A 71 -6.80 -9.54 3.16
C GLY A 71 -7.06 -10.30 4.45
N LEU A 72 -6.31 -10.00 5.51
CA LEU A 72 -6.54 -10.57 6.84
C LEU A 72 -7.96 -10.26 7.36
N ALA A 73 -8.39 -9.00 7.25
CA ALA A 73 -9.72 -8.61 7.70
C ALA A 73 -10.82 -9.29 6.88
N GLU A 74 -10.68 -9.36 5.55
CA GLU A 74 -11.62 -10.05 4.67
C GLU A 74 -11.73 -11.54 5.00
N GLU A 75 -10.60 -12.23 5.25
CA GLU A 75 -10.59 -13.63 5.64
C GLU A 75 -11.33 -13.87 6.97
N VAL A 76 -11.14 -13.00 7.95
CA VAL A 76 -11.87 -13.06 9.24
C VAL A 76 -13.37 -12.90 9.02
N LEU A 77 -13.79 -11.97 8.16
CA LEU A 77 -15.19 -11.74 7.85
C LEU A 77 -15.81 -12.90 7.07
N ALA A 78 -15.06 -13.53 6.16
CA ALA A 78 -15.51 -14.70 5.42
C ALA A 78 -15.65 -15.95 6.31
N SER A 79 -14.79 -16.05 7.34
CA SER A 79 -14.74 -17.22 8.23
C SER A 79 -15.77 -17.21 9.35
N TRP A 80 -16.38 -16.05 9.66
CA TRP A 80 -17.38 -15.90 10.71
C TRP A 80 -18.79 -15.80 10.13
N SER A 81 -19.57 -16.87 10.28
CA SER A 81 -20.93 -16.99 9.71
C SER A 81 -22.07 -16.76 10.70
N VAL A 82 -21.80 -16.35 11.95
CA VAL A 82 -22.81 -16.29 13.01
C VAL A 82 -23.01 -14.87 13.55
N GLU A 83 -24.28 -14.44 13.56
CA GLU A 83 -24.78 -13.25 14.28
C GLU A 83 -24.74 -13.50 15.81
N GLU A 84 -23.54 -13.58 16.37
CA GLU A 84 -23.38 -13.47 17.83
C GLU A 84 -23.40 -12.01 18.26
N HIS A 85 -23.64 -11.75 19.55
CA HIS A 85 -23.45 -10.42 20.12
C HIS A 85 -21.97 -10.02 20.05
N LEU A 86 -21.61 -9.36 18.95
CA LEU A 86 -20.26 -8.89 18.67
C LEU A 86 -19.91 -7.76 19.62
N ASP A 87 -19.04 -8.04 20.59
CA ASP A 87 -18.46 -6.99 21.42
C ASP A 87 -17.48 -6.12 20.58
N ARG A 88 -17.05 -5.00 21.16
CA ARG A 88 -16.13 -4.04 20.49
C ARG A 88 -14.73 -4.61 20.24
N HIS A 89 -14.36 -5.67 20.95
CA HIS A 89 -13.06 -6.34 20.89
C HIS A 89 -13.11 -7.64 20.10
N HIS A 90 -14.27 -8.00 19.55
CA HIS A 90 -14.48 -9.20 18.79
C HIS A 90 -13.72 -9.11 17.45
N PRO A 91 -13.06 -10.18 16.99
CA PRO A 91 -12.28 -10.19 15.75
C PRO A 91 -13.05 -9.61 14.55
N VAL A 92 -14.31 -9.99 14.38
CA VAL A 92 -15.20 -9.45 13.32
C VAL A 92 -15.39 -7.93 13.42
N THR A 93 -15.62 -7.40 14.63
CA THR A 93 -15.77 -5.94 14.83
C THR A 93 -14.49 -5.19 14.49
N ILE A 94 -13.35 -5.77 14.86
CA ILE A 94 -12.03 -5.21 14.56
C ILE A 94 -11.76 -5.26 13.05
N ALA A 95 -12.07 -6.38 12.39
CA ALA A 95 -11.92 -6.57 10.96
C ALA A 95 -12.78 -5.57 10.17
N LYS A 96 -14.07 -5.42 10.51
CA LYS A 96 -14.93 -4.38 9.91
C LYS A 96 -14.31 -3.00 10.05
N LYS A 97 -13.84 -2.65 11.26
CA LYS A 97 -13.25 -1.33 11.49
C LYS A 97 -11.94 -1.14 10.73
N LEU A 98 -11.16 -2.19 10.52
CA LEU A 98 -9.93 -2.16 9.75
C LEU A 98 -10.23 -1.93 8.26
N ILE A 99 -11.24 -2.60 7.70
CA ILE A 99 -11.72 -2.36 6.33
C ILE A 99 -12.21 -0.93 6.14
N GLU A 100 -13.01 -0.42 7.07
CA GLU A 100 -13.46 0.99 7.05
C GLU A 100 -12.26 1.94 7.04
N LEU A 101 -11.26 1.74 7.90
CA LEU A 101 -10.08 2.62 7.94
C LEU A 101 -9.21 2.53 6.68
N LEU A 102 -9.18 1.37 6.03
CA LEU A 102 -8.39 1.13 4.82
C LEU A 102 -9.06 1.70 3.56
N ASN A 103 -10.40 1.69 3.51
CA ASN A 103 -11.16 2.00 2.29
C ASN A 103 -12.07 3.24 2.41
N GLU A 104 -12.54 3.61 3.60
CA GLU A 104 -13.57 4.64 3.78
C GLU A 104 -13.02 5.95 4.41
N SER A 105 -13.35 7.10 3.80
CA SER A 105 -13.05 8.50 4.18
C SER A 105 -11.60 9.02 4.21
N PRO A 106 -11.10 9.33 3.01
CA PRO A 106 -10.80 8.27 2.05
C PRO A 106 -9.76 7.38 2.72
N GLY A 107 -9.97 6.07 2.82
CA GLY A 107 -8.92 5.21 3.36
C GLY A 107 -7.70 5.21 2.43
N PRO A 108 -6.49 4.87 2.90
CA PRO A 108 -5.29 4.91 2.09
C PRO A 108 -5.36 4.08 0.80
N LEU A 109 -6.19 3.03 0.75
CA LEU A 109 -6.37 2.18 -0.44
C LEU A 109 -7.40 2.71 -1.44
N ALA A 110 -8.26 3.66 -1.02
CA ALA A 110 -9.25 4.29 -1.87
C ALA A 110 -8.78 5.63 -2.48
N ARG A 111 -7.60 6.11 -2.09
CA ARG A 111 -7.01 7.36 -2.57
C ARG A 111 -6.17 7.13 -3.82
N SER A 112 -6.12 8.14 -4.68
CA SER A 112 -5.05 8.25 -5.66
C SER A 112 -3.70 8.49 -4.97
N CYS A 113 -2.59 8.13 -5.62
CA CYS A 113 -1.24 8.39 -5.11
C CYS A 113 -1.01 9.89 -4.82
N GLU A 114 -1.59 10.78 -5.62
CA GLU A 114 -1.47 12.23 -5.45
C GLU A 114 -2.16 12.74 -4.19
N GLU A 115 -3.34 12.22 -3.88
CA GLU A 115 -4.10 12.56 -2.67
C GLU A 115 -3.45 11.97 -1.42
N PHE A 116 -2.90 10.75 -1.55
CA PHE A 116 -2.18 10.07 -0.50
C PHE A 116 -0.95 10.87 -0.04
N ALA A 117 -0.14 11.36 -0.98
CA ALA A 117 1.08 12.13 -0.68
C ALA A 117 0.81 13.49 -0.03
N LYS A 118 -0.37 14.08 -0.25
CA LYS A 118 -0.74 15.41 0.27
C LYS A 118 -1.50 15.35 1.59
N HIS A 119 -1.72 14.17 2.17
CA HIS A 119 -2.59 14.02 3.34
C HIS A 119 -1.89 14.41 4.65
N PRO A 120 -2.39 15.43 5.37
CA PRO A 120 -1.69 16.01 6.53
C PRO A 120 -1.67 15.12 7.78
N SER A 121 -2.53 14.10 7.88
CA SER A 121 -2.59 13.17 9.03
C SER A 121 -2.19 11.73 8.68
N LEU A 122 -1.47 11.52 7.58
CA LEU A 122 -1.12 10.19 7.08
C LEU A 122 -0.49 9.30 8.16
N ASP A 123 0.52 9.80 8.90
CA ASP A 123 1.20 9.03 9.94
C ASP A 123 0.27 8.60 11.09
N GLY A 124 -0.69 9.46 11.45
CA GLY A 124 -1.68 9.17 12.48
C GLY A 124 -2.67 8.09 12.03
N ASP A 125 -3.13 8.19 10.78
CA ASP A 125 -4.05 7.21 10.19
C ASP A 125 -3.37 5.84 10.05
N LEU A 126 -2.12 5.81 9.58
CA LEU A 126 -1.31 4.60 9.49
C LEU A 126 -1.05 3.98 10.87
N ALA A 127 -0.77 4.79 11.90
CA ALA A 127 -0.61 4.29 13.25
C ALA A 127 -1.90 3.64 13.79
N LEU A 128 -3.05 4.25 13.51
CA LEU A 128 -4.36 3.69 13.88
C LEU A 128 -4.63 2.37 13.16
N ILE A 129 -4.39 2.30 11.85
CA ILE A 129 -4.53 1.08 11.03
C ILE A 129 -3.65 -0.04 11.60
N ARG A 130 -2.35 0.22 11.80
CA ARG A 130 -1.39 -0.75 12.37
C ARG A 130 -1.81 -1.22 13.76
N ASN A 131 -2.32 -0.33 14.60
CA ASN A 131 -2.81 -0.71 15.93
C ASN A 131 -4.04 -1.63 15.86
N LYS A 132 -4.95 -1.38 14.92
CA LYS A 132 -6.11 -2.26 14.69
C LYS A 132 -5.69 -3.61 14.12
N ALA A 133 -4.76 -3.64 13.17
CA ALA A 133 -4.21 -4.87 12.63
C ALA A 133 -3.51 -5.72 13.71
N LYS A 134 -2.65 -5.11 14.54
CA LYS A 134 -2.01 -5.79 15.68
C LYS A 134 -3.02 -6.38 16.66
N MET A 135 -4.08 -5.62 16.96
CA MET A 135 -5.15 -6.08 17.85
C MET A 135 -5.89 -7.28 17.26
N LEU A 136 -6.16 -7.26 15.94
CA LEU A 136 -6.79 -8.37 15.23
C LEU A 136 -5.92 -9.63 15.28
N ILE A 137 -4.63 -9.51 14.90
CA ILE A 137 -3.66 -10.61 14.90
C ILE A 137 -3.58 -11.24 16.29
N SER A 138 -3.39 -10.43 17.34
CA SER A 138 -3.31 -10.92 18.72
C SER A 138 -4.57 -11.69 19.15
N LYS A 139 -5.76 -11.26 18.72
CA LYS A 139 -7.01 -11.96 19.04
C LYS A 139 -7.14 -13.30 18.31
N LEU A 140 -6.68 -13.37 17.06
CA LEU A 140 -6.67 -14.61 16.30
C LEU A 140 -5.69 -15.62 16.91
N GLU A 141 -4.49 -15.20 17.30
CA GLU A 141 -3.50 -16.05 17.98
C GLU A 141 -4.03 -16.63 19.30
N ILE A 142 -4.69 -15.81 20.13
CA ILE A 142 -5.32 -16.27 21.38
C ILE A 142 -6.40 -17.32 21.08
N HIS A 143 -7.19 -17.12 20.04
CA HIS A 143 -8.24 -18.08 19.69
C HIS A 143 -7.69 -19.41 19.13
N SER A 144 -6.60 -19.36 18.36
CA SER A 144 -5.87 -20.55 17.92
C SER A 144 -5.29 -21.34 19.11
N LEU A 145 -4.75 -20.64 20.11
CA LEU A 145 -4.25 -21.25 21.34
C LEU A 145 -5.38 -21.87 22.17
N SER A 146 -6.52 -21.19 22.33
CA SER A 146 -7.65 -21.71 23.11
C SER A 146 -8.22 -23.00 22.50
N LYS A 147 -8.38 -23.06 21.17
CA LYS A 147 -8.80 -24.27 20.45
C LYS A 147 -7.79 -25.41 20.58
N GLY A 148 -6.50 -25.10 20.65
CA GLY A 148 -5.45 -26.11 20.85
C GLY A 148 -5.46 -26.72 22.25
N VAL A 149 -5.85 -25.95 23.27
CA VAL A 149 -5.91 -26.42 24.67
C VAL A 149 -7.21 -27.18 24.95
N GLU A 150 -8.34 -26.82 24.32
CA GLU A 150 -9.59 -27.58 24.41
C GLU A 150 -9.50 -28.99 23.80
N GLY A 151 -8.49 -29.27 22.97
CA GLY A 151 -8.19 -30.59 22.42
C GLY A 151 -7.30 -31.48 23.31
N LEU A 152 -6.87 -30.98 24.47
CA LEU A 152 -6.06 -31.71 25.45
C LEU A 152 -6.88 -31.98 26.71
N ASP A 153 -7.69 -33.04 26.68
CA ASP A 153 -8.21 -33.66 27.90
C ASP A 153 -7.06 -34.43 28.58
N PHE A 154 -6.83 -34.16 29.87
CA PHE A 154 -5.97 -34.93 30.77
C PHE A 154 -6.77 -35.99 31.54
#